data_AF-A0A139A5C5-F1
#
_entry.id   AF-A0A139A5C5-F1
#
_cell.length_a   1.000
_cell.length_b   1.000
_cell.length_c   1.000
_cell.angle_alpha   90.00
_cell.angle_beta   90.00
_cell.angle_gamma   90.00
#
_symmetry.space_group_name_H-M   'P 1'
#
loop_
_entity.id
_entity.type
_entity.pdbx_description
1 polymer ?
#
loop_
_entity_poly.entity_id
_entity_poly.type
_entity_poly.pdbx_seq_one_letter_code
_entity_poly.pdbx_strand_id
1 'polypeptide(L)'
;IDKTRLEGARVISQVDNKFIVCIAQNTPPPSDQRNESGTDKLVDHVLLIIDQHAADERCRLEQLWNELLSGAKDEEILSDREDSTQTSTTVFLNALNQKSIVASLVLPKPIEIQLSSRERAALIRYLGYFHYWGMKFDAKGLEKERSDCSESLSITDDTGPIERLSLAESDVAPVRVLALPKSIADRCATEARTTLELVRGYIQQLELSRIPLDSLPISYDPRETRSIWGIVSQCPPGLRDLMNSKACRGAIMFGDKLKQTDCEALITQLKDCDFPFSCAHGRPSMIPLITLTKVR
;
A
#
# COMPACT_ATOMS: atom_id res chain seq x y z
N ILE A 1 -24.15 -9.35 -0.40
CA ILE A 1 -24.00 -8.99 1.04
C ILE A 1 -23.56 -7.54 1.06
N ASP A 2 -24.22 -6.69 1.84
CA ASP A 2 -23.80 -5.29 2.06
C ASP A 2 -22.99 -5.21 3.36
N LYS A 3 -22.00 -4.30 3.44
CA LYS A 3 -21.09 -4.11 4.59
C LYS A 3 -21.89 -3.80 5.86
N THR A 4 -23.00 -3.08 5.70
CA THR A 4 -23.97 -2.75 6.75
C THR A 4 -24.52 -3.99 7.48
N ARG A 5 -24.48 -5.18 6.88
CA ARG A 5 -24.92 -6.42 7.56
C ARG A 5 -23.97 -6.89 8.65
N LEU A 6 -22.70 -6.46 8.63
CA LEU A 6 -21.79 -6.68 9.74
C LEU A 6 -22.14 -5.80 10.95
N GLU A 7 -22.93 -4.74 10.73
CA GLU A 7 -23.46 -3.91 11.80
C GLU A 7 -24.53 -4.69 12.58
N GLY A 8 -24.16 -5.09 13.79
CA GLY A 8 -25.00 -5.97 14.63
C GLY A 8 -24.85 -7.47 14.34
N ALA A 9 -23.83 -7.88 13.57
CA ALA A 9 -23.51 -9.30 13.43
C ALA A 9 -23.09 -9.89 14.79
N ARG A 10 -23.70 -11.01 15.18
CA ARG A 10 -23.38 -11.73 16.41
C ARG A 10 -22.54 -12.96 16.08
N VAL A 11 -21.37 -13.06 16.69
CA VAL A 11 -20.54 -14.26 16.61
C VAL A 11 -21.24 -15.42 17.32
N ILE A 12 -21.33 -16.57 16.65
CA ILE A 12 -21.86 -17.81 17.23
C ILE A 12 -20.73 -18.62 17.83
N SER A 13 -19.71 -18.93 17.02
CA SER A 13 -18.56 -19.72 17.44
C SER A 13 -17.50 -19.76 16.34
N GLN A 14 -16.29 -20.18 16.71
CA GLN A 14 -15.28 -20.62 15.76
C GLN A 14 -15.53 -22.08 15.34
N VAL A 15 -15.31 -22.39 14.06
CA VAL A 15 -15.46 -23.72 13.47
C VAL A 15 -14.12 -24.15 12.87
N ASP A 16 -13.72 -25.39 13.20
CA ASP A 16 -12.48 -26.04 12.71
C ASP A 16 -11.19 -25.23 12.95
N ASN A 17 -11.20 -24.31 13.92
CA ASN A 17 -10.14 -23.33 14.19
C ASN A 17 -9.73 -22.49 12.96
N LYS A 18 -10.67 -22.28 12.03
CA LYS A 18 -10.39 -21.67 10.72
C LYS A 18 -11.42 -20.64 10.32
N PHE A 19 -12.66 -20.89 10.69
CA PHE A 19 -13.79 -20.08 10.31
C PHE A 19 -14.49 -19.53 11.53
N ILE A 20 -15.06 -18.34 11.39
CA ILE A 20 -15.93 -17.73 12.37
C ILE A 20 -17.33 -17.74 11.78
N VAL A 21 -18.28 -18.30 12.52
CA VAL A 21 -19.68 -18.30 12.12
C VAL A 21 -20.40 -17.16 12.84
N CYS A 22 -21.07 -16.33 12.05
CA CYS A 22 -21.84 -15.19 12.54
C CYS A 22 -23.28 -15.26 12.07
N ILE A 23 -24.19 -14.67 12.85
CA ILE A 23 -25.54 -14.39 12.40
C ILE A 23 -25.71 -12.88 12.24
N ALA A 24 -26.20 -12.46 11.09
CA ALA A 24 -26.44 -11.06 10.74
C ALA A 24 -27.90 -10.86 10.33
N GLN A 25 -28.41 -9.64 10.43
CA GLN A 25 -29.72 -9.31 9.88
C GLN A 25 -29.64 -9.24 8.34
N ASN A 26 -30.66 -9.79 7.65
CA ASN A 26 -30.73 -9.77 6.19
C ASN A 26 -31.11 -8.38 5.65
N THR A 27 -31.81 -7.58 6.46
CA THR A 27 -32.14 -6.19 6.16
C THR A 27 -31.24 -5.25 6.97
N PRO A 28 -30.73 -4.16 6.37
CA PRO A 28 -30.01 -3.14 7.13
C PRO A 28 -30.91 -2.54 8.23
N PRO A 29 -30.35 -2.11 9.37
CA PRO A 29 -31.11 -1.45 10.41
C PRO A 29 -31.80 -0.19 9.85
N PRO A 30 -33.07 0.09 10.21
CA PRO A 30 -33.78 1.25 9.68
C PRO A 30 -33.07 2.55 10.07
N SER A 31 -32.78 3.39 9.07
CA SER A 31 -32.00 4.62 9.20
C SER A 31 -32.73 5.79 9.86
N ASP A 32 -34.00 5.65 10.23
CA ASP A 32 -34.77 6.71 10.88
C ASP A 32 -35.68 6.13 11.98
N GLN A 33 -35.48 6.60 13.22
CA GLN A 33 -36.50 6.52 14.26
C GLN A 33 -37.63 7.50 13.91
N ARG A 34 -38.58 7.07 13.07
CA ARG A 34 -39.93 7.61 13.10
C ARG A 34 -40.90 6.51 13.44
N ASN A 35 -41.59 6.75 14.55
CA ASN A 35 -42.67 5.94 15.11
C ASN A 35 -43.66 5.51 14.03
N GLU A 36 -43.62 4.23 13.65
CA GLU A 36 -44.75 3.57 13.03
C GLU A 36 -44.98 2.21 13.71
N SER A 37 -45.99 2.24 14.58
CA SER A 37 -46.84 1.14 15.03
C SER A 37 -46.47 -0.28 14.61
N GLY A 38 -46.01 -1.08 15.58
CA GLY A 38 -46.72 -2.30 15.99
C GLY A 38 -47.02 -3.36 14.94
N THR A 39 -46.15 -3.58 13.96
CA THR A 39 -46.14 -4.83 13.20
C THR A 39 -44.82 -5.53 13.47
N ASP A 40 -44.90 -6.77 13.96
CA ASP A 40 -43.77 -7.69 14.17
C ASP A 40 -43.14 -7.97 12.79
N LYS A 41 -42.33 -7.02 12.28
CA LYS A 41 -41.62 -7.17 11.02
C LYS A 41 -40.70 -8.36 11.19
N LEU A 42 -41.03 -9.44 10.51
CA LEU A 42 -40.23 -10.65 10.45
C LEU A 42 -38.85 -10.27 9.90
N VAL A 43 -37.83 -10.20 10.77
CA VAL A 43 -36.46 -9.94 10.34
C VAL A 43 -35.83 -11.27 9.96
N ASP A 44 -35.58 -11.46 8.67
CA ASP A 44 -34.78 -12.59 8.20
C ASP A 44 -33.34 -12.43 8.68
N HIS A 45 -32.71 -13.53 9.06
CA HIS A 45 -31.30 -13.56 9.41
C HIS A 45 -30.49 -14.26 8.33
N VAL A 46 -29.20 -13.97 8.25
CA VAL A 46 -28.25 -14.68 7.38
C VAL A 46 -27.17 -15.27 8.25
N LEU A 47 -26.89 -16.56 8.06
CA LEU A 47 -25.72 -17.21 8.61
C LEU A 47 -24.54 -16.93 7.69
N LEU A 48 -23.50 -16.30 8.23
CA LEU A 48 -22.26 -15.96 7.55
C LEU A 48 -21.16 -16.90 8.04
N ILE A 49 -20.32 -17.37 7.13
CA ILE A 49 -19.04 -17.98 7.45
C ILE A 49 -17.93 -17.04 7.01
N ILE A 50 -16.98 -16.82 7.91
CA ILE A 50 -15.89 -15.85 7.75
C ILE A 50 -14.58 -16.62 7.89
N ASP A 51 -13.71 -16.53 6.89
CA ASP A 51 -12.35 -17.07 6.95
C ASP A 51 -11.52 -16.17 7.87
N GLN A 52 -11.06 -16.70 9.01
CA GLN A 52 -10.40 -15.91 10.03
C GLN A 52 -9.10 -15.29 9.54
N HIS A 53 -8.36 -16.01 8.69
CA HIS A 53 -7.10 -15.54 8.15
C HIS A 53 -7.37 -14.44 7.14
N ALA A 54 -8.23 -14.70 6.15
CA ALA A 54 -8.55 -13.73 5.10
C ALA A 54 -9.19 -12.44 5.65
N ALA A 55 -10.02 -12.54 6.70
CA ALA A 55 -10.61 -11.40 7.37
C ALA A 55 -9.55 -10.56 8.12
N ASP A 56 -8.69 -11.20 8.89
CA ASP A 56 -7.65 -10.51 9.65
C ASP A 56 -6.56 -9.91 8.74
N GLU A 57 -6.20 -10.61 7.66
CA GLU A 57 -5.37 -10.07 6.57
C GLU A 57 -5.92 -8.75 6.03
N ARG A 58 -7.25 -8.66 5.81
CA ARG A 58 -7.88 -7.43 5.33
C ARG A 58 -7.80 -6.32 6.38
N CYS A 59 -8.19 -6.61 7.62
CA CYS A 59 -8.15 -5.63 8.72
C CYS A 59 -6.76 -5.00 8.86
N ARG A 60 -5.73 -5.86 8.87
CA ARG A 60 -4.33 -5.45 8.97
C ARG A 60 -3.87 -4.67 7.75
N LEU A 61 -4.26 -5.07 6.54
CA LEU A 61 -3.88 -4.34 5.33
C LEU A 61 -4.42 -2.91 5.35
N GLU A 62 -5.70 -2.72 5.68
CA GLU A 62 -6.30 -1.37 5.74
C GLU A 62 -5.64 -0.53 6.83
N GLN A 63 -5.36 -1.11 7.99
CA GLN A 63 -4.62 -0.44 9.06
C GLN A 63 -3.23 0.01 8.59
N LEU A 64 -2.47 -0.88 7.94
CA LEU A 64 -1.13 -0.58 7.45
C LEU A 64 -1.14 0.57 6.42
N TRP A 65 -2.15 0.63 5.53
CA TRP A 65 -2.29 1.75 4.59
C TRP A 65 -2.65 3.05 5.30
N ASN A 66 -3.56 3.01 6.27
CA ASN A 66 -3.90 4.18 7.07
C ASN A 66 -2.66 4.72 7.80
N GLU A 67 -1.88 3.87 8.45
CA GLU A 67 -0.63 4.26 9.13
C GLU A 67 0.40 4.85 8.17
N LEU A 68 0.58 4.23 7.01
CA LEU A 68 1.54 4.71 6.00
C LEU A 68 1.19 6.12 5.50
N LEU A 69 -0.10 6.37 5.26
CA LEU A 69 -0.62 7.62 4.73
C LEU A 69 -0.84 8.69 5.81
N SER A 70 -1.06 8.29 7.07
CA SER A 70 -1.17 9.22 8.20
C SER A 70 0.19 9.68 8.71
N GLY A 71 1.25 8.88 8.55
CA GLY A 71 2.57 9.19 9.10
C GLY A 71 3.18 10.52 8.64
N ALA A 72 2.75 11.06 7.50
CA ALA A 72 3.16 12.40 7.07
C ALA A 72 2.59 13.53 7.96
N LYS A 73 1.47 13.30 8.66
CA LYS A 73 0.83 14.25 9.58
C LYS A 73 1.56 14.34 10.93
N ASP A 74 2.00 13.21 11.46
CA ASP A 74 2.56 13.15 12.82
C ASP A 74 3.89 13.92 12.94
N GLU A 75 4.63 14.07 11.83
CA GLU A 75 5.87 14.86 11.81
C GLU A 75 5.65 16.38 11.79
N GLU A 76 4.53 16.88 11.25
CA GLU A 76 4.19 18.32 11.34
C GLU A 76 3.88 18.74 12.78
N ILE A 77 3.48 17.80 13.64
CA ILE A 77 3.16 18.04 15.04
C ILE A 77 4.41 17.89 15.92
N LEU A 78 5.34 17.01 15.53
CA LEU A 78 6.57 16.74 16.28
C LEU A 78 7.69 17.76 16.05
N SER A 79 7.66 18.56 14.98
CA SER A 79 8.62 19.66 14.77
C SER A 79 8.57 20.76 15.84
N ASP A 80 7.55 20.75 16.71
CA ASP A 80 7.41 21.67 17.85
C ASP A 80 7.96 21.11 19.18
N ARG A 81 8.49 19.89 19.21
CA ARG A 81 9.03 19.27 20.43
C ARG A 81 10.44 18.73 20.20
N GLU A 82 11.41 19.57 20.50
CA GLU A 82 12.83 19.20 20.62
C GLU A 82 13.04 18.30 21.85
N ASP A 83 12.74 17.00 21.76
CA ASP A 83 13.50 16.05 22.58
C ASP A 83 13.44 14.60 22.09
N SER A 84 14.59 13.93 22.26
CA SER A 84 14.86 12.49 22.23
C SER A 84 15.11 11.75 20.90
N THR A 85 16.41 11.52 20.63
CA THR A 85 17.04 10.22 20.28
C THR A 85 16.46 9.32 19.17
N GLN A 86 15.90 9.85 18.08
CA GLN A 86 15.18 9.02 17.10
C GLN A 86 15.83 8.92 15.71
N THR A 87 15.78 7.71 15.14
CA THR A 87 16.10 7.41 13.74
C THR A 87 15.45 8.45 12.83
N SER A 88 16.26 9.25 12.12
CA SER A 88 15.78 10.41 11.37
C SER A 88 14.71 10.03 10.37
N THR A 89 13.46 10.28 10.76
CA THR A 89 12.32 10.23 9.88
C THR A 89 12.14 11.62 9.29
N THR A 90 11.81 11.68 8.01
CA THR A 90 11.61 12.94 7.31
C THR A 90 10.51 12.81 6.27
N VAL A 91 9.67 13.84 6.16
CA VAL A 91 8.82 14.08 4.99
C VAL A 91 9.61 14.88 3.95
N PHE A 92 9.85 14.27 2.79
CA PHE A 92 10.63 14.92 1.72
C PHE A 92 9.78 15.88 0.89
N LEU A 93 10.39 16.96 0.40
CA LEU A 93 9.84 17.78 -0.68
C LEU A 93 10.28 17.19 -2.03
N ASN A 94 9.34 17.08 -2.97
CA ASN A 94 9.66 16.73 -4.36
C ASN A 94 10.18 17.95 -5.14
N ALA A 95 10.54 17.76 -6.41
CA ALA A 95 11.06 18.82 -7.28
C ALA A 95 10.06 19.98 -7.51
N LEU A 96 8.78 19.77 -7.25
CA LEU A 96 7.72 20.78 -7.29
C LEU A 96 7.40 21.37 -5.89
N ASN A 97 8.30 21.16 -4.92
CA ASN A 97 8.18 21.62 -3.54
C ASN A 97 6.92 21.08 -2.81
N GLN A 98 6.42 19.92 -3.22
CA GLN A 98 5.31 19.23 -2.57
C GLN A 98 5.83 18.16 -1.61
N LYS A 99 5.18 18.03 -0.46
CA LYS A 99 5.51 17.02 0.55
C LYS A 99 5.17 15.60 0.06
N SER A 100 6.02 14.63 0.39
CA SER A 100 5.67 13.21 0.31
C SER A 100 4.44 12.93 1.16
N ILE A 101 3.58 12.04 0.67
CA ILE A 101 2.37 11.62 1.38
C ILE A 101 2.63 10.54 2.44
N VAL A 102 3.88 10.06 2.54
CA VAL A 102 4.26 8.99 3.47
C VAL A 102 5.49 9.36 4.28
N ALA A 103 5.51 8.94 5.55
CA ALA A 103 6.70 9.08 6.38
C ALA A 103 7.81 8.13 5.92
N SER A 104 9.01 8.69 5.77
CA SER A 104 10.14 7.97 5.21
C SER A 104 11.30 7.91 6.20
N LEU A 105 11.98 6.77 6.23
CA LEU A 105 13.16 6.54 7.03
C LEU A 105 14.41 6.85 6.21
N VAL A 106 15.27 7.75 6.70
CA VAL A 106 16.61 7.92 6.14
C VAL A 106 17.45 6.70 6.53
N LEU A 107 17.96 6.00 5.52
CA LEU A 107 18.68 4.76 5.72
C LEU A 107 20.07 5.05 6.33
N PRO A 108 20.48 4.36 7.42
CA PRO A 108 21.82 4.52 8.00
C PRO A 108 22.94 4.23 7.00
N LYS A 109 22.70 3.24 6.12
CA LYS A 109 23.55 2.90 4.99
C LYS A 109 22.72 2.95 3.70
N PRO A 110 23.09 3.77 2.70
CA PRO A 110 22.41 3.77 1.41
C PRO A 110 22.41 2.38 0.78
N ILE A 111 21.27 1.99 0.20
CA ILE A 111 21.14 0.74 -0.56
C ILE A 111 21.58 1.02 -1.99
N GLU A 112 22.51 0.22 -2.51
CA GLU A 112 22.95 0.32 -3.90
C GLU A 112 22.18 -0.68 -4.76
N ILE A 113 21.54 -0.17 -5.82
CA ILE A 113 20.80 -0.97 -6.80
C ILE A 113 21.39 -0.76 -8.20
N GLN A 114 21.34 -1.79 -9.03
CA GLN A 114 21.98 -1.83 -10.35
C GLN A 114 20.92 -1.64 -11.45
N LEU A 115 20.93 -0.48 -12.12
CA LEU A 115 19.92 -0.10 -13.12
C LEU A 115 20.57 0.12 -14.50
N SER A 116 19.87 -0.23 -15.58
CA SER A 116 20.32 0.05 -16.96
C SER A 116 20.23 1.53 -17.33
N SER A 117 20.91 1.97 -18.39
CA SER A 117 20.89 3.39 -18.82
C SER A 117 19.46 3.88 -19.10
N ARG A 118 18.63 3.02 -19.67
CA ARG A 118 17.19 3.29 -19.87
C ARG A 118 16.45 3.44 -18.53
N GLU A 119 16.66 2.55 -17.58
CA GLU A 119 16.01 2.59 -16.26
C GLU A 119 16.42 3.84 -15.47
N ARG A 120 17.70 4.24 -15.53
CA ARG A 120 18.20 5.46 -14.88
C ARG A 120 17.58 6.72 -15.48
N ALA A 121 17.51 6.81 -16.81
CA ALA A 121 16.84 7.92 -17.48
C ALA A 121 15.34 8.01 -17.11
N ALA A 122 14.65 6.86 -16.98
CA ALA A 122 13.26 6.81 -16.54
C ALA A 122 13.11 7.21 -15.07
N LEU A 123 14.01 6.77 -14.18
CA LEU A 123 14.04 7.17 -12.78
C LEU A 123 14.18 8.69 -12.63
N ILE A 124 15.12 9.30 -13.36
CA ILE A 124 15.32 10.76 -13.35
C ILE A 124 14.06 11.46 -13.83
N ARG A 125 13.47 10.99 -14.93
CA ARG A 125 12.23 11.54 -15.49
C ARG A 125 11.09 11.51 -14.48
N TYR A 126 10.92 10.42 -13.75
CA TYR A 126 9.81 10.20 -12.82
C TYR A 126 10.16 10.43 -11.34
N LEU A 127 11.28 11.10 -11.03
CA LEU A 127 11.78 11.22 -9.66
C LEU A 127 10.75 11.81 -8.69
N GLY A 128 9.91 12.74 -9.15
CA GLY A 128 8.81 13.33 -8.36
C GLY A 128 7.79 12.30 -7.87
N TYR A 129 7.50 11.26 -8.67
CA TYR A 129 6.59 10.17 -8.30
C TYR A 129 7.19 9.26 -7.22
N PHE A 130 8.49 8.98 -7.31
CA PHE A 130 9.20 8.25 -6.27
C PHE A 130 9.25 9.03 -4.96
N HIS A 131 9.54 10.33 -5.03
CA HIS A 131 9.54 11.21 -3.87
C HIS A 131 8.15 11.30 -3.23
N TYR A 132 7.08 11.36 -4.03
CA TYR A 132 5.70 11.34 -3.54
C TYR A 132 5.45 10.12 -2.65
N TRP A 133 5.92 8.95 -3.05
CA TRP A 133 5.87 7.69 -2.29
C TRP A 133 7.03 7.48 -1.32
N GLY A 134 7.75 8.54 -0.92
CA GLY A 134 8.72 8.48 0.17
C GLY A 134 10.05 7.80 -0.15
N MET A 135 10.39 7.70 -1.44
CA MET A 135 11.63 7.08 -1.90
C MET A 135 12.60 8.16 -2.36
N LYS A 136 13.79 8.22 -1.77
CA LYS A 136 14.81 9.22 -2.09
C LYS A 136 16.04 8.57 -2.68
N PHE A 137 16.60 9.20 -3.71
CA PHE A 137 17.80 8.76 -4.40
C PHE A 137 18.91 9.81 -4.32
N ASP A 138 20.15 9.38 -4.52
CA ASP A 138 21.30 10.28 -4.58
C ASP A 138 21.37 11.04 -5.91
N ALA A 139 21.06 12.34 -5.87
CA ALA A 139 21.06 13.21 -7.05
C ALA A 139 22.44 13.33 -7.72
N LYS A 140 23.53 13.32 -6.94
CA LYS A 140 24.89 13.49 -7.48
C LYS A 140 25.32 12.32 -8.36
N GLY A 141 24.84 11.11 -8.07
CA GLY A 141 25.06 9.93 -8.91
C GLY A 141 24.21 9.94 -10.19
N LEU A 142 23.04 10.59 -10.18
CA LEU A 142 22.11 10.64 -11.31
C LEU A 142 22.44 11.76 -12.32
N GLU A 143 23.02 12.88 -11.87
CA GLU A 143 23.33 14.03 -12.72
C GLU A 143 24.57 13.84 -13.62
N LYS A 144 25.52 13.01 -13.19
CA LYS A 144 26.78 12.75 -13.92
C LYS A 144 26.56 12.12 -15.31
N GLU A 145 25.42 11.50 -15.54
CA GLU A 145 25.05 10.91 -16.85
C GLU A 145 24.21 11.83 -17.73
N ARG A 146 23.62 12.87 -17.15
CA ARG A 146 22.82 13.85 -17.89
C ARG A 146 23.72 14.71 -18.80
N SER A 147 25.00 14.89 -18.44
CA SER A 147 26.01 15.48 -19.31
C SER A 147 26.39 14.54 -20.45
N ASP A 148 26.63 13.27 -20.16
CA ASP A 148 27.23 12.32 -21.11
C ASP A 148 26.26 11.95 -22.25
N CYS A 149 24.96 11.87 -21.98
CA CYS A 149 23.93 11.64 -23.01
C CYS A 149 23.65 12.87 -23.91
N SER A 150 24.06 14.08 -23.50
CA SER A 150 23.83 15.29 -24.31
C SER A 150 24.88 15.49 -25.41
N GLU A 151 26.03 14.84 -25.29
CA GLU A 151 27.18 15.02 -26.19
C GLU A 151 27.19 14.02 -27.36
N SER A 152 26.43 12.92 -27.26
CA SER A 152 26.36 11.85 -28.28
C SER A 152 25.36 12.08 -29.42
N LEU A 153 24.73 13.25 -29.53
CA LEU A 153 23.86 13.64 -30.65
C LEU A 153 24.48 14.78 -31.48
N SER A 154 25.72 14.58 -31.94
CA SER A 154 26.25 15.32 -33.09
C SER A 154 26.47 14.33 -34.24
N ILE A 155 25.50 14.31 -35.15
CA ILE A 155 25.65 13.64 -36.44
C ILE A 155 26.68 14.46 -37.22
N THR A 156 27.92 13.97 -37.30
CA THR A 156 28.85 14.39 -38.34
C THR A 156 29.00 13.22 -39.31
N ASP A 157 28.55 13.47 -40.54
CA ASP A 157 28.81 12.63 -41.70
C ASP A 157 30.31 12.74 -41.99
N ASP A 158 31.10 11.71 -41.65
CA ASP A 158 32.34 11.45 -42.39
C ASP A 158 32.79 9.98 -42.29
N THR A 159 33.13 9.45 -43.45
CA THR A 159 33.51 8.05 -43.70
C THR A 159 34.94 7.78 -43.24
N GLY A 160 35.12 6.96 -42.19
CA GLY A 160 36.42 6.50 -41.70
C GLY A 160 36.32 5.15 -40.96
N PRO A 161 37.41 4.36 -40.87
CA PRO A 161 37.34 2.93 -40.58
C PRO A 161 36.90 2.65 -39.14
N ILE A 162 35.98 1.70 -39.01
CA ILE A 162 35.41 1.22 -37.74
C ILE A 162 36.53 0.60 -36.91
N GLU A 163 37.12 1.39 -36.01
CA GLU A 163 37.83 0.84 -34.86
C GLU A 163 36.81 0.10 -34.00
N ARG A 164 37.06 -1.20 -33.89
CA ARG A 164 36.27 -2.18 -33.15
C ARG A 164 36.48 -1.91 -31.66
N LEU A 165 35.87 -0.84 -31.15
CA LEU A 165 35.87 -0.49 -29.73
C LEU A 165 35.12 -1.56 -28.94
N SER A 166 35.78 -2.00 -27.89
CA SER A 166 35.49 -3.15 -27.05
C SER A 166 34.04 -3.22 -26.57
N LEU A 167 33.36 -4.29 -26.96
CA LEU A 167 32.19 -4.80 -26.25
C LEU A 167 32.60 -5.25 -24.83
N ALA A 168 31.91 -4.72 -23.82
CA ALA A 168 31.66 -5.26 -22.48
C ALA A 168 32.02 -4.33 -21.29
N GLU A 169 31.45 -3.12 -21.26
CA GLU A 169 30.98 -2.58 -19.98
C GLU A 169 29.49 -2.89 -19.88
N SER A 170 29.05 -3.53 -18.79
CA SER A 170 27.62 -3.76 -18.60
C SER A 170 26.90 -2.41 -18.63
N ASP A 171 25.83 -2.27 -19.42
CA ASP A 171 24.95 -1.08 -19.49
C ASP A 171 24.27 -0.69 -18.15
N VAL A 172 24.69 -1.34 -17.07
CA VAL A 172 24.15 -1.28 -15.73
C VAL A 172 25.10 -0.49 -14.85
N ALA A 173 24.57 0.53 -14.18
CA ALA A 173 25.33 1.39 -13.26
C ALA A 173 24.62 1.45 -11.89
N PRO A 174 25.39 1.67 -10.81
CA PRO A 174 24.85 1.74 -9.45
C PRO A 174 24.07 3.03 -9.22
N VAL A 175 22.91 2.92 -8.56
CA VAL A 175 22.11 4.03 -8.04
C VAL A 175 21.93 3.82 -6.54
N ARG A 176 22.13 4.88 -5.75
CA ARG A 176 22.01 4.84 -4.29
C ARG A 176 20.63 5.31 -3.84
N VAL A 177 19.95 4.47 -3.09
CA VAL A 177 18.70 4.77 -2.39
C VAL A 177 19.03 5.26 -0.98
N LEU A 178 18.61 6.49 -0.67
CA LEU A 178 18.92 7.19 0.58
C LEU A 178 17.82 7.05 1.63
N ALA A 179 16.57 6.92 1.18
CA ALA A 179 15.43 6.79 2.07
C ALA A 179 14.31 5.99 1.42
N LEU A 180 13.52 5.32 2.26
CA LEU A 180 12.37 4.51 1.87
C LEU A 180 11.24 4.71 2.89
N PRO A 181 9.98 4.41 2.53
CA PRO A 181 8.88 4.42 3.50
C PRO A 181 9.20 3.54 4.71
N LYS A 182 8.91 4.05 5.91
CA LYS A 182 9.15 3.36 7.18
C LYS A 182 8.65 1.92 7.18
N SER A 183 7.47 1.70 6.60
CA SER A 183 6.79 0.40 6.58
C SER A 183 7.58 -0.71 5.89
N ILE A 184 8.48 -0.37 4.96
CA ILE A 184 9.26 -1.31 4.14
C ILE A 184 10.78 -1.20 4.31
N ALA A 185 11.27 -0.17 5.01
CA ALA A 185 12.69 0.15 5.10
C ALA A 185 13.55 -1.02 5.61
N ASP A 186 13.11 -1.72 6.66
CA ASP A 186 13.87 -2.84 7.25
C ASP A 186 14.06 -4.00 6.28
N ARG A 187 12.99 -4.36 5.56
CA ARG A 187 13.03 -5.45 4.58
C ARG A 187 13.91 -5.10 3.39
N CYS A 188 13.78 -3.87 2.88
CA CYS A 188 14.63 -3.36 1.81
C CYS A 188 16.11 -3.25 2.21
N ALA A 189 16.40 -2.85 3.46
CA ALA A 189 17.75 -2.79 3.98
C ALA A 189 18.41 -4.18 4.10
N THR A 190 17.61 -5.21 4.36
CA THR A 190 18.07 -6.61 4.41
C THR A 190 18.27 -7.20 3.02
N GLU A 191 17.37 -6.87 2.08
CA GLU A 191 17.34 -7.46 0.74
C GLU A 191 17.36 -6.37 -0.35
N ALA A 192 18.55 -5.95 -0.78
CA ALA A 192 18.71 -4.91 -1.82
C ALA A 192 17.96 -5.25 -3.13
N ARG A 193 17.80 -6.54 -3.45
CA ARG A 193 17.02 -7.01 -4.59
C ARG A 193 15.55 -6.58 -4.51
N THR A 194 14.96 -6.58 -3.32
CA THR A 194 13.59 -6.13 -3.10
C THR A 194 13.44 -4.65 -3.44
N THR A 195 14.43 -3.81 -3.10
CA THR A 195 14.46 -2.40 -3.52
C THR A 195 14.58 -2.26 -5.03
N LEU A 196 15.45 -3.04 -5.66
CA LEU A 196 15.63 -3.03 -7.12
C LEU A 196 14.33 -3.40 -7.86
N GLU A 197 13.65 -4.47 -7.44
CA GLU A 197 12.39 -4.93 -8.04
C GLU A 197 11.27 -3.90 -7.83
N LEU A 198 11.22 -3.27 -6.66
CA LEU A 198 10.28 -2.19 -6.37
C LEU A 198 10.49 -0.98 -7.30
N VAL A 199 11.75 -0.55 -7.52
CA VAL A 199 12.06 0.57 -8.40
C VAL A 199 11.74 0.25 -9.85
N ARG A 200 12.18 -0.92 -10.34
CA ARG A 200 11.91 -1.39 -11.71
C ARG A 200 10.42 -1.52 -12.00
N GLY A 201 9.69 -2.17 -11.09
CA GLY A 201 8.25 -2.35 -11.24
C GLY A 201 7.50 -1.02 -11.30
N TYR A 202 7.95 -0.02 -10.53
CA TYR A 202 7.32 1.30 -10.59
C TYR A 202 7.66 2.07 -11.87
N ILE A 203 8.92 2.03 -12.33
CA ILE A 203 9.31 2.58 -13.65
C ILE A 203 8.42 2.00 -14.75
N GLN A 204 8.26 0.68 -14.77
CA GLN A 204 7.44 0.00 -15.77
C GLN A 204 5.97 0.44 -15.72
N GLN A 205 5.38 0.55 -14.52
CA GLN A 205 4.00 1.04 -14.36
C GLN A 205 3.85 2.46 -14.91
N LEU A 206 4.79 3.36 -14.60
CA LEU A 206 4.74 4.76 -15.04
C LEU A 206 4.91 4.91 -16.56
N GLU A 207 5.84 4.15 -17.16
CA GLU A 207 6.03 4.13 -18.63
C GLU A 207 4.79 3.62 -19.36
N LEU A 208 4.16 2.55 -18.85
CA LEU A 208 2.96 1.96 -19.45
C LEU A 208 1.74 2.89 -19.35
N SER A 209 1.55 3.53 -18.19
CA SER A 209 0.44 4.45 -17.95
C SER A 209 0.59 5.80 -18.64
N ARG A 210 1.78 6.13 -19.20
CA ARG A 210 2.08 7.41 -19.87
C ARG A 210 1.65 8.64 -19.04
N ILE A 211 1.85 8.58 -17.73
CA ILE A 211 1.38 9.62 -16.82
C ILE A 211 2.12 10.94 -17.13
N PRO A 212 1.41 12.07 -17.35
CA PRO A 212 2.04 13.37 -17.55
C PRO A 212 2.94 13.76 -16.38
N LEU A 213 4.09 14.36 -16.65
CA LEU A 213 5.05 14.75 -15.60
C LEU A 213 4.50 15.82 -14.66
N ASP A 214 3.60 16.66 -15.17
CA ASP A 214 2.99 17.78 -14.45
C ASP A 214 1.72 17.38 -13.68
N SER A 215 1.22 16.16 -13.89
CA SER A 215 0.05 15.64 -13.18
C SER A 215 0.47 14.79 -11.98
N LEU A 216 1.38 15.32 -11.15
CA LEU A 216 1.75 14.64 -9.91
C LEU A 216 0.50 14.15 -9.17
N PRO A 217 0.57 12.99 -8.50
CA PRO A 217 -0.62 12.31 -7.99
C PRO A 217 -1.45 13.26 -7.12
N ILE A 218 -2.78 13.12 -7.23
CA ILE A 218 -3.82 13.89 -6.54
C ILE A 218 -3.32 14.41 -5.19
N SER A 219 -3.46 15.72 -4.95
CA SER A 219 -3.24 16.32 -3.63
C SER A 219 -4.04 15.53 -2.60
N TYR A 220 -3.35 14.79 -1.74
CA TYR A 220 -3.98 14.02 -0.68
C TYR A 220 -4.14 14.93 0.53
N ASP A 221 -5.36 15.42 0.78
CA ASP A 221 -5.73 15.91 2.09
C ASP A 221 -6.43 14.78 2.86
N PRO A 222 -5.78 14.19 3.88
CA PRO A 222 -6.38 13.10 4.63
C PRO A 222 -7.54 13.57 5.54
N ARG A 223 -7.87 14.87 5.58
CA ARG A 223 -9.07 15.43 6.23
C ARG A 223 -10.28 15.48 5.30
N GLU A 224 -10.05 15.54 3.99
CA GLU A 224 -11.10 15.65 2.97
C GLU A 224 -11.40 14.31 2.28
N THR A 225 -10.42 13.42 2.20
CA THR A 225 -10.60 12.12 1.54
C THR A 225 -11.34 11.13 2.43
N ARG A 226 -12.56 10.76 2.02
CA ARG A 226 -13.35 9.70 2.68
C ARG A 226 -12.80 8.29 2.46
N SER A 227 -11.96 8.08 1.44
CA SER A 227 -11.39 6.76 1.12
C SER A 227 -9.95 6.89 0.61
N ILE A 228 -9.04 6.12 1.21
CA ILE A 228 -7.61 6.09 0.86
C ILE A 228 -7.34 5.33 -0.44
N TRP A 229 -8.29 4.52 -0.90
CA TRP A 229 -8.07 3.55 -1.98
C TRP A 229 -7.87 4.19 -3.36
N GLY A 230 -8.37 5.41 -3.57
CA GLY A 230 -8.06 6.20 -4.76
C GLY A 230 -6.58 6.60 -4.88
N ILE A 231 -5.85 6.60 -3.76
CA ILE A 231 -4.41 6.86 -3.72
C ILE A 231 -3.64 5.54 -3.77
N VAL A 232 -4.11 4.52 -3.05
CA VAL A 232 -3.52 3.17 -3.10
C VAL A 232 -3.53 2.60 -4.53
N SER A 233 -4.51 2.97 -5.37
CA SER A 233 -4.53 2.59 -6.79
C SER A 233 -3.33 3.13 -7.60
N GLN A 234 -2.79 4.30 -7.21
CA GLN A 234 -1.63 4.94 -7.85
C GLN A 234 -0.29 4.50 -7.26
N CYS A 235 -0.33 3.64 -6.23
CA CYS A 235 0.83 3.16 -5.51
C CYS A 235 1.80 2.36 -6.41
N PRO A 236 3.12 2.38 -6.13
CA PRO A 236 4.05 1.44 -6.72
C PRO A 236 3.61 0.00 -6.48
N PRO A 237 3.65 -0.88 -7.50
CA PRO A 237 3.17 -2.24 -7.36
C PRO A 237 3.97 -3.00 -6.30
N GLY A 238 5.30 -2.86 -6.31
CA GLY A 238 6.17 -3.46 -5.29
C GLY A 238 5.86 -2.97 -3.88
N LEU A 239 5.47 -1.70 -3.69
CA LEU A 239 5.05 -1.21 -2.38
C LEU A 239 3.74 -1.87 -1.95
N ARG A 240 2.74 -2.00 -2.84
CA ARG A 240 1.51 -2.74 -2.54
C ARG A 240 1.78 -4.19 -2.16
N ASP A 241 2.64 -4.88 -2.90
CA ASP A 241 2.97 -6.29 -2.66
C ASP A 241 3.69 -6.48 -1.32
N LEU A 242 4.54 -5.54 -0.93
CA LEU A 242 5.18 -5.53 0.38
C LEU A 242 4.17 -5.32 1.52
N MET A 243 3.19 -4.44 1.33
CA MET A 243 2.11 -4.21 2.31
C MET A 243 1.20 -5.44 2.43
N ASN A 244 0.83 -6.06 1.30
CA ASN A 244 0.08 -7.32 1.28
C ASN A 244 0.83 -8.43 2.00
N SER A 245 2.13 -8.59 1.70
CA SER A 245 3.00 -9.58 2.37
C SER A 245 3.09 -9.33 3.87
N LYS A 246 3.16 -8.06 4.29
CA LYS A 246 3.25 -7.67 5.71
C LYS A 246 1.94 -7.96 6.45
N ALA A 247 0.80 -7.66 5.84
CA ALA A 247 -0.51 -7.99 6.38
C ALA A 247 -0.68 -9.52 6.55
N CYS A 248 -0.33 -10.28 5.52
CA CYS A 248 -0.40 -11.74 5.50
C CYS A 248 0.41 -12.42 6.60
N ARG A 249 1.69 -12.03 6.73
CA ARG A 249 2.58 -12.60 7.75
C ARG A 249 2.20 -12.21 9.17
N GLY A 250 1.53 -11.07 9.33
CA GLY A 250 1.00 -10.64 10.62
C GLY A 250 -0.26 -11.41 11.01
N ALA A 251 -1.09 -11.78 10.04
CA ALA A 251 -2.46 -12.25 10.24
C ALA A 251 -2.59 -13.50 11.12
N ILE A 252 -3.74 -13.66 11.76
CA ILE A 252 -4.16 -14.88 12.45
C ILE A 252 -3.97 -16.07 11.51
N MET A 253 -3.34 -17.14 11.99
CA MET A 253 -3.05 -18.30 11.17
C MET A 253 -4.26 -19.23 11.07
N PHE A 254 -4.31 -19.96 9.96
CA PHE A 254 -5.29 -21.01 9.76
C PHE A 254 -5.02 -22.15 10.75
N GLY A 255 -6.01 -22.53 11.55
CA GLY A 255 -5.85 -23.52 12.62
C GLY A 255 -5.62 -22.93 14.01
N ASP A 256 -5.44 -21.60 14.13
CA ASP A 256 -5.35 -20.94 15.43
C ASP A 256 -6.69 -21.00 16.14
N LYS A 257 -6.69 -21.45 17.41
CA LYS A 257 -7.87 -21.42 18.26
C LYS A 257 -8.06 -20.03 18.85
N LEU A 258 -9.19 -19.41 18.55
CA LEU A 258 -9.54 -18.06 19.01
C LEU A 258 -10.50 -18.11 20.19
N LYS A 259 -10.37 -17.17 21.13
CA LYS A 259 -11.42 -16.95 22.12
C LYS A 259 -12.61 -16.27 21.45
N GLN A 260 -13.78 -16.43 22.06
CA GLN A 260 -15.00 -15.75 21.61
C GLN A 260 -14.80 -14.23 21.48
N THR A 261 -14.09 -13.60 22.43
CA THR A 261 -13.75 -12.18 22.41
C THR A 261 -12.86 -11.79 21.23
N ASP A 262 -11.94 -12.66 20.83
CA ASP A 262 -11.02 -12.39 19.71
C ASP A 262 -11.77 -12.47 18.38
N CYS A 263 -12.69 -13.44 18.26
CA CYS A 263 -13.62 -13.51 17.13
C CYS A 263 -14.47 -12.24 17.03
N GLU A 264 -15.07 -11.80 18.13
CA GLU A 264 -15.90 -10.59 18.19
C GLU A 264 -15.12 -9.32 17.83
N ALA A 265 -13.87 -9.20 18.32
CA ALA A 265 -12.97 -8.12 17.95
C ALA A 265 -12.67 -8.12 16.46
N LEU A 266 -12.37 -9.29 15.87
CA LEU A 266 -12.10 -9.40 14.43
C LEU A 266 -13.32 -9.00 13.58
N ILE A 267 -14.53 -9.42 13.96
CA ILE A 267 -15.75 -9.01 13.24
C ILE A 267 -15.98 -7.51 13.35
N THR A 268 -15.68 -6.92 14.52
CA THR A 268 -15.77 -5.48 14.73
C THR A 268 -14.80 -4.71 13.84
N GLN A 269 -13.54 -5.16 13.76
CA GLN A 269 -12.53 -4.56 12.88
C GLN A 269 -12.91 -4.72 11.40
N LEU A 270 -13.37 -5.90 11.01
CA LEU A 270 -13.77 -6.19 9.63
C LEU A 270 -14.95 -5.33 9.19
N LYS A 271 -15.89 -5.05 10.11
CA LYS A 271 -17.00 -4.12 9.86
C LYS A 271 -16.52 -2.72 9.51
N ASP A 272 -15.38 -2.28 10.03
CA ASP A 272 -14.87 -0.93 9.77
C ASP A 272 -14.09 -0.85 8.44
N CYS A 273 -13.58 -1.97 7.92
CA CYS A 273 -12.86 -2.04 6.64
C CYS A 273 -13.69 -1.63 5.42
N ASP A 274 -13.13 -0.88 4.48
CA ASP A 274 -13.74 -0.51 3.20
C ASP A 274 -14.02 -1.73 2.32
N PHE A 275 -13.14 -2.74 2.34
CA PHE A 275 -13.26 -3.96 1.52
C PHE A 275 -13.37 -5.23 2.38
N PRO A 276 -14.45 -5.40 3.17
CA PRO A 276 -14.54 -6.47 4.16
C PRO A 276 -14.76 -7.86 3.55
N PHE A 277 -14.97 -7.96 2.23
CA PHE A 277 -15.37 -9.20 1.53
C PHE A 277 -14.21 -9.94 0.85
N SER A 278 -13.01 -9.34 0.79
CA SER A 278 -11.85 -9.97 0.16
C SER A 278 -10.58 -9.69 0.96
N CYS A 279 -9.66 -10.65 1.02
CA CYS A 279 -8.36 -10.41 1.64
C CYS A 279 -7.41 -9.60 0.74
N ALA A 280 -6.20 -9.33 1.22
CA ALA A 280 -5.14 -8.65 0.48
C ALA A 280 -4.82 -9.29 -0.89
N HIS A 281 -5.03 -10.60 -1.01
CA HIS A 281 -4.76 -11.39 -2.21
C HIS A 281 -6.01 -11.69 -3.05
N GLY A 282 -7.16 -11.11 -2.70
CA GLY A 282 -8.41 -11.27 -3.45
C GLY A 282 -9.22 -12.53 -3.13
N ARG A 283 -8.83 -13.33 -2.13
CA ARG A 283 -9.67 -14.46 -1.65
C ARG A 283 -10.89 -13.93 -0.90
N PRO A 284 -12.07 -14.55 -1.01
CA PRO A 284 -13.23 -14.17 -0.20
C PRO A 284 -12.93 -14.30 1.28
N SER A 285 -13.18 -13.25 2.06
CA SER A 285 -13.09 -13.29 3.52
C SER A 285 -14.40 -13.75 4.18
N MET A 286 -15.54 -13.59 3.50
CA MET A 286 -16.84 -14.02 4.01
C MET A 286 -17.78 -14.51 2.92
N ILE A 287 -18.60 -15.49 3.28
CA ILE A 287 -19.57 -16.13 2.39
C ILE A 287 -20.90 -16.30 3.16
N PRO A 288 -22.06 -15.98 2.55
CA PRO A 288 -23.35 -16.31 3.13
C PRO A 288 -23.62 -17.80 2.95
N LEU A 289 -23.97 -18.49 4.04
CA LEU A 289 -24.33 -19.90 3.98
C LEU A 289 -25.82 -20.10 3.71
N ILE A 290 -26.67 -19.48 4.52
CA ILE A 290 -28.11 -19.68 4.46
C ILE A 290 -28.86 -18.47 5.01
N THR A 291 -30.02 -18.16 4.40
CA THR A 291 -30.99 -17.24 4.97
C THR A 291 -31.92 -18.01 5.90
N LEU A 292 -31.94 -17.62 7.16
CA LEU A 292 -32.81 -18.14 8.19
C LEU A 292 -34.09 -17.30 8.21
N THR A 293 -35.15 -17.84 7.63
CA THR A 293 -36.51 -17.31 7.76
C THR A 293 -37.13 -17.87 9.03
N LYS A 294 -37.91 -17.06 9.76
CA LYS A 294 -38.72 -17.57 10.87
C LYS A 294 -39.74 -18.56 10.29
N VAL A 295 -39.64 -19.84 10.67
CA VAL A 295 -40.68 -20.83 10.37
C VAL A 295 -41.89 -20.46 11.22
N ARG A 296 -43.02 -20.18 10.56
CA ARG A 296 -44.30 -19.88 11.21
C ARG A 296 -44.90 -21.12 11.86
#